data_AF-A0A2R6G5N9-F1
#
_entry.id   AF-A0A2R6G5N9-F1
#
_cell.length_a   1.000
_cell.length_b   1.000
_cell.length_c   1.000
_cell.angle_alpha   90.00
_cell.angle_beta   90.00
_cell.angle_gamma   90.00
#
_symmetry.space_group_name_H-M   'P 1'
#
loop_
_entity.id
_entity.type
_entity.pdbx_description
1 polymer ?
#
loop_
_entity_poly.entity_id
_entity_poly.type
_entity_poly.pdbx_seq_one_letter_code
_entity_poly.pdbx_strand_id
1 'polypeptide(L)'
;MREAGLSVGLYTSPHLEDVRERIRVDGRKISRAAVAEFVADIETYATERAADGASPTFFETVTALALREFDRQEVDVAVLEVGIGGRLDATSVVDPVASAVTAVTLEHTDVLGDTVAEIARDLAAVAPADAPLITAATDDALAGIHEEVDDVLTVGAGAGNLDGNGEGDATDNGGPDDPDVRVAYGGREGLEGAVTVETPARTVGTRLPLLGAHQARNAGVATALVEQLLDRPGLAVVSDDVPDATAALERGMRNAHWPGRFEVMGRDPLVVLDGAHNPGGCETLVEVL
;
A
#
# COMPACT_ATOMS: atom_id res chain seq x y z
N MET A 1 -10.86 -6.77 -1.60
CA MET A 1 -11.18 -6.76 -3.05
C MET A 1 -11.32 -8.17 -3.62
N ARG A 2 -10.26 -8.98 -3.78
CA ARG A 2 -10.37 -10.36 -4.32
C ARG A 2 -11.34 -11.26 -3.55
N GLU A 3 -11.30 -11.20 -2.22
CA GLU A 3 -12.24 -11.92 -1.33
C GLU A 3 -13.68 -11.41 -1.41
N ALA A 4 -13.89 -10.26 -2.05
CA ALA A 4 -15.17 -9.69 -2.40
C ALA A 4 -15.54 -9.94 -3.87
N GLY A 5 -14.85 -10.86 -4.55
CA GLY A 5 -15.19 -11.31 -5.91
C GLY A 5 -14.70 -10.43 -7.05
N LEU A 6 -13.99 -9.33 -6.78
CA LEU A 6 -13.41 -8.45 -7.82
C LEU A 6 -12.16 -9.08 -8.43
N SER A 7 -11.98 -8.92 -9.74
CA SER A 7 -10.70 -9.12 -10.42
C SER A 7 -9.78 -7.92 -10.15
N VAL A 8 -8.58 -8.20 -9.67
CA VAL A 8 -7.67 -7.17 -9.15
C VAL A 8 -6.31 -7.23 -9.85
N GLY A 9 -5.94 -6.13 -10.49
CA GLY A 9 -4.57 -5.82 -10.89
C GLY A 9 -3.77 -5.25 -9.71
N LEU A 10 -2.52 -5.67 -9.55
CA LEU A 10 -1.59 -5.17 -8.55
C LEU A 10 -0.26 -4.82 -9.22
N TYR A 11 0.11 -3.54 -9.15
CA TYR A 11 1.40 -3.01 -9.58
C TYR A 11 2.22 -2.57 -8.38
N THR A 12 3.37 -3.21 -8.13
CA THR A 12 4.21 -2.97 -6.94
C THR A 12 5.69 -2.84 -7.28
N SER A 13 6.47 -2.26 -6.36
CA SER A 13 7.91 -2.11 -6.49
C SER A 13 8.66 -2.08 -5.15
N PRO A 14 9.96 -2.46 -5.12
CA PRO A 14 10.68 -3.21 -6.15
C PRO A 14 10.21 -4.67 -6.23
N HIS A 15 10.83 -5.46 -7.11
CA HIS A 15 10.70 -6.93 -7.10
C HIS A 15 11.84 -7.53 -6.29
N LEU A 16 11.67 -8.76 -5.81
CA LEU A 16 12.70 -9.49 -5.08
C LEU A 16 13.58 -10.29 -6.02
N GLU A 17 12.98 -11.05 -6.94
CA GLU A 17 13.73 -11.97 -7.82
C GLU A 17 13.39 -11.79 -9.31
N ASP A 18 12.11 -11.63 -9.63
CA ASP A 18 11.62 -11.61 -11.01
C ASP A 18 10.83 -10.33 -11.26
N VAL A 19 11.19 -9.54 -12.27
CA VAL A 19 10.50 -8.29 -12.64
C VAL A 19 8.98 -8.47 -12.81
N ARG A 20 8.53 -9.67 -13.18
CA ARG A 20 7.10 -10.01 -13.29
C ARG A 20 6.36 -10.00 -11.96
N GLU A 21 7.07 -9.99 -10.83
CA GLU A 21 6.49 -9.80 -9.49
C GLU A 21 5.82 -8.46 -9.33
N ARG A 22 6.30 -7.44 -10.08
CA ARG A 22 5.75 -6.11 -10.09
C ARG A 22 4.33 -6.06 -10.62
N ILE A 23 3.91 -6.99 -11.49
CA ILE A 23 2.61 -6.96 -12.16
C ILE A 23 1.89 -8.27 -11.91
N ARG A 24 0.80 -8.23 -11.14
CA ARG A 24 -0.02 -9.40 -10.83
C ARG A 24 -1.48 -9.14 -11.16
N VAL A 25 -2.16 -10.14 -11.70
CA VAL A 25 -3.62 -10.16 -11.84
C VAL A 25 -4.14 -11.34 -11.03
N ASP A 26 -5.05 -11.07 -10.10
CA ASP A 26 -5.62 -12.05 -9.17
C ASP A 26 -4.57 -12.89 -8.43
N GLY A 27 -3.48 -12.22 -8.05
CA GLY A 27 -2.34 -12.82 -7.33
C GLY A 27 -1.37 -13.61 -8.22
N ARG A 28 -1.56 -13.66 -9.54
CA ARG A 28 -0.68 -14.36 -10.48
C ARG A 28 0.19 -13.35 -11.24
N LYS A 29 1.51 -13.58 -11.24
CA LYS A 29 2.48 -12.78 -11.99
C LYS A 29 2.16 -12.78 -13.49
N ILE A 30 2.40 -11.65 -14.17
CA ILE A 30 2.34 -11.55 -15.63
C ILE A 30 3.17 -12.67 -16.29
N SER A 31 2.68 -13.19 -17.41
CA SER A 31 3.37 -14.25 -18.15
C SER A 31 4.60 -13.70 -18.88
N ARG A 32 5.63 -14.55 -19.07
CA ARG A 32 6.81 -14.16 -19.88
C ARG A 32 6.42 -13.81 -21.33
N ALA A 33 5.39 -14.46 -21.86
CA ALA A 33 4.89 -14.20 -23.21
C ALA A 33 4.29 -12.80 -23.32
N ALA A 34 3.45 -12.39 -22.35
CA ALA A 34 2.87 -11.04 -22.32
C ALA A 34 3.95 -9.96 -22.19
N VAL A 35 5.00 -10.19 -21.39
CA VAL A 35 6.14 -9.27 -21.32
C VAL A 35 6.86 -9.18 -22.67
N ALA A 36 7.15 -10.31 -23.31
CA ALA A 36 7.85 -10.35 -24.59
C ALA A 36 7.04 -9.68 -25.71
N GLU A 37 5.72 -9.87 -25.73
CA GLU A 37 4.78 -9.21 -26.64
C GLU A 37 4.82 -7.69 -26.45
N PHE A 38 4.72 -7.22 -25.20
CA PHE A 38 4.82 -5.79 -24.92
C PHE A 38 6.14 -5.19 -25.37
N VAL A 39 7.26 -5.85 -25.05
CA VAL A 39 8.60 -5.38 -25.45
C VAL A 39 8.69 -5.29 -26.98
N ALA A 40 8.20 -6.28 -27.71
CA ALA A 40 8.19 -6.25 -29.18
C ALA A 40 7.36 -5.08 -29.72
N ASP A 41 6.23 -4.75 -29.08
CA ASP A 41 5.37 -3.66 -29.52
C ASP A 41 5.97 -2.27 -29.27
N ILE A 42 6.74 -2.09 -28.19
CA ILE A 42 7.33 -0.80 -27.84
C ILE A 42 8.76 -0.61 -28.38
N GLU A 43 9.40 -1.66 -28.91
CA GLU A 43 10.82 -1.65 -29.29
C GLU A 43 11.15 -0.51 -30.27
N THR A 44 10.35 -0.36 -31.32
CA THR A 44 10.54 0.71 -32.31
C THR A 44 10.39 2.09 -31.67
N TYR A 45 9.33 2.30 -30.88
CA TYR A 45 9.10 3.59 -30.20
C TYR A 45 10.25 3.95 -29.25
N ALA A 46 10.65 3.02 -28.39
CA ALA A 46 11.73 3.23 -27.43
C ALA A 46 13.06 3.52 -28.13
N THR A 47 13.37 2.79 -29.22
CA THR A 47 14.61 2.98 -29.99
C THR A 47 14.64 4.34 -30.71
N GLU A 48 13.53 4.76 -31.31
CA GLU A 48 13.44 6.08 -31.94
C GLU A 48 13.58 7.21 -30.93
N ARG A 49 12.92 7.10 -29.77
CA ARG A 49 13.04 8.09 -28.70
C ARG A 49 14.42 8.10 -28.06
N ALA A 50 15.10 6.96 -27.99
CA ALA A 50 16.48 6.89 -27.52
C ALA A 50 17.44 7.70 -28.40
N ALA A 51 17.22 7.75 -29.73
CA ALA A 51 18.03 8.56 -30.64
C ALA A 51 17.93 10.07 -30.32
N ASP A 52 16.80 10.50 -29.76
CA ASP A 52 16.53 11.88 -29.33
C ASP A 52 16.88 12.12 -27.85
N GLY A 53 17.42 11.13 -27.14
CA GLY A 53 17.69 11.20 -25.70
C GLY A 53 16.43 11.21 -24.81
N ALA A 54 15.29 10.80 -25.36
CA ALA A 54 13.97 10.88 -24.73
C ALA A 54 13.31 9.49 -24.58
N SER A 55 14.10 8.42 -24.55
CA SER A 55 13.58 7.06 -24.28
C SER A 55 12.85 7.04 -22.94
N PRO A 56 11.72 6.32 -22.83
CA PRO A 56 11.09 6.12 -21.53
C PRO A 56 12.07 5.42 -20.59
N THR A 57 12.02 5.81 -19.32
CA THR A 57 12.75 5.17 -18.24
C THR A 57 12.24 3.74 -18.03
N PHE A 58 13.00 2.94 -17.27
CA PHE A 58 12.57 1.61 -16.87
C PHE A 58 11.23 1.66 -16.13
N PHE A 59 11.04 2.61 -15.21
CA PHE A 59 9.82 2.69 -14.41
C PHE A 59 8.61 3.13 -15.24
N GLU A 60 8.75 4.10 -16.13
CA GLU A 60 7.70 4.48 -17.08
C GLU A 60 7.31 3.31 -17.99
N THR A 61 8.30 2.57 -18.49
CA THR A 61 8.08 1.40 -19.37
C THR A 61 7.31 0.29 -18.66
N VAL A 62 7.69 -0.05 -17.42
CA VAL A 62 7.02 -1.11 -16.65
C VAL A 62 5.64 -0.66 -16.17
N THR A 63 5.46 0.61 -15.85
CA THR A 63 4.13 1.17 -15.53
C THR A 63 3.19 1.05 -16.72
N ALA A 64 3.64 1.41 -17.93
CA ALA A 64 2.85 1.23 -19.15
C ALA A 64 2.52 -0.26 -19.42
N LEU A 65 3.45 -1.17 -19.16
CA LEU A 65 3.19 -2.62 -19.25
C LEU A 65 2.11 -3.06 -18.25
N ALA A 66 2.15 -2.56 -17.01
CA ALA A 66 1.15 -2.87 -15.99
C ALA A 66 -0.24 -2.43 -16.42
N LEU A 67 -0.39 -1.17 -16.84
CA LEU A 67 -1.66 -0.61 -17.28
C LEU A 67 -2.22 -1.36 -18.50
N ARG A 68 -1.38 -1.68 -19.49
CA ARG A 68 -1.81 -2.49 -20.64
C ARG A 68 -2.26 -3.89 -20.21
N GLU A 69 -1.54 -4.54 -19.30
CA GLU A 69 -1.92 -5.89 -18.84
C GLU A 69 -3.24 -5.88 -18.06
N PHE A 70 -3.47 -4.86 -17.25
CA PHE A 70 -4.72 -4.68 -16.51
C PHE A 70 -5.91 -4.42 -17.45
N ASP A 71 -5.72 -3.58 -18.47
CA ASP A 71 -6.72 -3.35 -19.52
C ASP A 71 -7.00 -4.63 -20.31
N ARG A 72 -5.95 -5.33 -20.75
CA ARG A 72 -6.04 -6.59 -21.52
C ARG A 72 -6.77 -7.70 -20.76
N GLN A 73 -6.68 -7.71 -19.43
CA GLN A 73 -7.31 -8.70 -18.56
C GLN A 73 -8.66 -8.22 -18.01
N GLU A 74 -9.08 -7.00 -18.38
CA GLU A 74 -10.36 -6.40 -17.96
C GLU A 74 -10.55 -6.44 -16.43
N VAL A 75 -9.51 -6.08 -15.67
CA VAL A 75 -9.60 -6.08 -14.20
C VAL A 75 -10.61 -5.04 -13.72
N ASP A 76 -11.38 -5.36 -12.68
CA ASP A 76 -12.35 -4.43 -12.10
C ASP A 76 -11.64 -3.26 -11.41
N VAL A 77 -10.49 -3.54 -10.78
CA VAL A 77 -9.71 -2.56 -10.01
C VAL A 77 -8.22 -2.81 -10.18
N ALA A 78 -7.45 -1.76 -10.43
CA ALA A 78 -5.99 -1.78 -10.38
C ALA A 78 -5.47 -1.05 -9.15
N VAL A 79 -4.65 -1.72 -8.35
CA VAL A 79 -3.91 -1.14 -7.22
C VAL A 79 -2.51 -0.80 -7.71
N LEU A 80 -2.16 0.48 -7.70
CA LEU A 80 -0.86 0.98 -8.16
C LEU A 80 -0.08 1.51 -6.97
N GLU A 81 1.07 0.89 -6.68
CA GLU A 81 2.07 1.46 -5.79
C GLU A 81 2.86 2.54 -6.53
N VAL A 82 2.90 3.72 -5.94
CA VAL A 82 3.66 4.86 -6.48
C VAL A 82 5.15 4.59 -6.30
N GLY A 83 5.94 4.92 -7.32
CA GLY A 83 7.39 4.67 -7.29
C GLY A 83 8.14 5.63 -6.39
N ILE A 84 8.20 6.91 -6.79
CA ILE A 84 8.87 7.97 -6.01
C ILE A 84 8.02 9.23 -6.07
N GLY A 85 7.74 9.80 -4.91
CA GLY A 85 6.92 11.01 -4.80
C GLY A 85 5.47 10.72 -5.13
N GLY A 86 4.77 11.72 -5.67
CA GLY A 86 3.39 11.59 -6.12
C GLY A 86 3.12 12.40 -7.39
N ARG A 87 3.66 13.60 -7.53
CA ARG A 87 3.27 14.50 -8.64
C ARG A 87 3.83 14.10 -10.00
N LEU A 88 5.07 13.63 -10.04
CA LEU A 88 5.82 13.33 -11.26
C LEU A 88 6.11 11.83 -11.43
N ASP A 89 5.48 11.00 -10.60
CA ASP A 89 5.61 9.55 -10.72
C ASP A 89 4.90 9.03 -11.99
N ALA A 90 5.42 7.95 -12.57
CA ALA A 90 4.84 7.38 -13.78
C ALA A 90 3.40 6.88 -13.57
N THR A 91 3.02 6.53 -12.34
CA THR A 91 1.66 6.08 -12.00
C THR A 91 0.65 7.23 -12.02
N SER A 92 1.08 8.48 -11.91
CA SER A 92 0.22 9.68 -11.84
C SER A 92 -0.45 10.05 -13.17
N VAL A 93 -0.29 9.19 -14.19
CA VAL A 93 -1.03 9.25 -15.46
C VAL A 93 -2.49 8.80 -15.32
N VAL A 94 -2.86 8.18 -14.20
CA VAL A 94 -4.24 7.76 -13.92
C VAL A 94 -4.93 8.69 -12.93
N ASP A 95 -6.25 8.78 -13.02
CA ASP A 95 -7.09 9.43 -12.02
C ASP A 95 -7.59 8.37 -11.01
N PRO A 96 -7.04 8.31 -9.79
CA PRO A 96 -7.42 7.27 -8.83
C PRO A 96 -8.83 7.50 -8.28
N VAL A 97 -9.56 6.41 -8.06
CA VAL A 97 -10.89 6.44 -7.41
C VAL A 97 -10.82 6.49 -5.88
N ALA A 98 -9.65 6.10 -5.34
CA ALA A 98 -9.27 6.06 -3.94
C ALA A 98 -7.73 6.04 -3.90
N SER A 99 -7.11 6.74 -2.96
CA SER A 99 -5.66 6.73 -2.79
C SER A 99 -5.28 6.93 -1.33
N ALA A 100 -4.03 6.57 -1.00
CA ALA A 100 -3.51 6.72 0.34
C ALA A 100 -2.04 7.10 0.36
N VAL A 101 -1.66 7.87 1.37
CA VAL A 101 -0.27 8.08 1.80
C VAL A 101 -0.08 7.31 3.10
N THR A 102 0.84 6.36 3.18
CA THR A 102 0.97 5.51 4.37
C THR A 102 1.74 6.23 5.49
N ALA A 103 2.97 5.81 5.78
CA ALA A 103 3.90 6.56 6.63
C ALA A 103 4.82 7.39 5.73
N VAL A 104 5.23 8.58 6.21
CA VAL A 104 6.17 9.45 5.50
C VAL A 104 7.44 9.57 6.33
N THR A 105 8.57 9.21 5.74
CA THR A 105 9.90 9.31 6.33
C THR A 105 10.81 10.13 5.42
N LEU A 106 12.00 10.50 5.91
CA LEU A 106 13.02 11.14 5.07
C LEU A 106 13.59 10.11 4.08
N GLU A 107 13.04 10.11 2.87
CA GLU A 107 13.47 9.27 1.76
C GLU A 107 13.56 10.11 0.48
N HIS A 108 14.50 9.75 -0.40
CA HIS A 108 14.69 10.43 -1.68
C HIS A 108 14.86 11.96 -1.56
N THR A 109 15.58 12.43 -0.54
CA THR A 109 15.75 13.86 -0.23
C THR A 109 16.35 14.67 -1.37
N ASP A 110 17.18 14.04 -2.21
CA ASP A 110 17.75 14.64 -3.42
C ASP A 110 16.70 15.02 -4.48
N VAL A 111 15.47 14.49 -4.38
CA VAL A 111 14.38 14.66 -5.35
C VAL A 111 13.16 15.32 -4.72
N LEU A 112 12.79 14.91 -3.50
CA LEU A 112 11.49 15.26 -2.88
C LEU A 112 11.57 16.39 -1.84
N GLY A 113 12.78 16.76 -1.39
CA GLY A 113 12.99 17.83 -0.42
C GLY A 113 13.77 17.38 0.82
N ASP A 114 14.15 18.33 1.65
CA ASP A 114 15.03 18.10 2.81
C ASP A 114 14.23 17.87 4.11
N THR A 115 12.91 18.02 4.06
CA THR A 115 12.03 17.91 5.22
C THR A 115 10.87 16.93 4.98
N VAL A 116 10.40 16.31 6.07
CA VAL A 116 9.25 15.39 6.04
C VAL A 116 8.00 16.06 5.48
N ALA A 117 7.75 17.33 5.83
CA ALA A 117 6.62 18.09 5.33
C ALA A 117 6.70 18.35 3.81
N GLU A 118 7.89 18.64 3.27
CA GLU A 118 8.07 18.80 1.81
C GLU A 118 7.78 17.51 1.04
N ILE A 119 8.31 16.39 1.54
CA ILE A 119 8.04 15.07 0.96
C ILE A 119 6.54 14.77 1.01
N ALA A 120 5.90 15.03 2.15
CA ALA A 120 4.48 14.78 2.34
C ALA A 120 3.58 15.58 1.38
N ARG A 121 3.94 16.84 1.06
CA ARG A 121 3.24 17.64 0.04
C ARG A 121 3.31 17.01 -1.36
N ASP A 122 4.49 16.50 -1.76
CA ASP A 122 4.61 15.85 -3.06
C ASP A 122 3.81 14.55 -3.14
N LEU A 123 3.85 13.75 -2.06
CA LEU A 123 3.07 12.52 -1.94
C LEU A 123 1.56 12.79 -1.98
N ALA A 124 1.09 13.89 -1.38
CA ALA A 124 -0.33 14.26 -1.35
C ALA A 124 -0.92 14.54 -2.75
N ALA A 125 -0.09 14.75 -3.77
CA ALA A 125 -0.54 14.95 -5.15
C ALA A 125 -1.30 13.76 -5.75
N VAL A 126 -1.27 12.58 -5.10
CA VAL A 126 -2.04 11.39 -5.49
C VAL A 126 -3.50 11.43 -5.05
N ALA A 127 -3.93 12.49 -4.35
CA ALA A 127 -5.29 12.61 -3.83
C ALA A 127 -6.34 12.41 -4.93
N PRO A 128 -7.42 11.66 -4.66
CA PRO A 128 -8.48 11.47 -5.64
C PRO A 128 -9.37 12.72 -5.67
N ALA A 129 -10.00 12.99 -6.83
CA ALA A 129 -10.77 14.23 -7.01
C ALA A 129 -12.08 14.29 -6.19
N ASP A 130 -12.71 13.13 -5.98
CA ASP A 130 -14.08 13.04 -5.47
C ASP A 130 -14.18 12.25 -4.15
N ALA A 131 -13.08 12.10 -3.42
CA ALA A 131 -13.06 11.33 -2.18
C ALA A 131 -11.87 11.74 -1.29
N PRO A 132 -11.92 11.50 0.03
CA PRO A 132 -10.84 11.87 0.92
C PRO A 132 -9.55 11.11 0.62
N LEU A 133 -8.40 11.76 0.82
CA LEU A 133 -7.10 11.07 0.86
C LEU A 133 -6.98 10.31 2.18
N ILE A 134 -6.68 9.01 2.13
CA ILE A 134 -6.45 8.22 3.35
C ILE A 134 -5.00 8.36 3.78
N THR A 135 -4.74 8.58 5.07
CA THR A 135 -3.35 8.67 5.55
C THR A 135 -3.11 8.07 6.92
N ALA A 136 -1.94 7.44 7.09
CA ALA A 136 -1.41 7.05 8.40
C ALA A 136 -0.24 7.94 8.86
N ALA A 137 -0.02 9.06 8.16
CA ALA A 137 1.00 10.04 8.49
C ALA A 137 0.64 10.81 9.78
N THR A 138 1.65 11.23 10.52
CA THR A 138 1.52 12.01 11.77
C THR A 138 2.37 13.28 11.70
N ASP A 139 2.18 14.18 12.66
CA ASP A 139 3.05 15.34 12.89
C ASP A 139 3.29 16.19 11.63
N ASP A 140 4.56 16.53 11.35
CA ASP A 140 4.97 17.34 10.20
C ASP A 140 4.54 16.75 8.86
N ALA A 141 4.44 15.41 8.76
CA ALA A 141 3.95 14.76 7.54
C ALA A 141 2.46 15.02 7.34
N LEU A 142 1.66 14.87 8.39
CA LEU A 142 0.22 15.15 8.34
C LEU A 142 -0.04 16.64 8.07
N ALA A 143 0.74 17.53 8.70
CA ALA A 143 0.67 18.95 8.43
C ALA A 143 0.99 19.27 6.96
N GLY A 144 2.03 18.65 6.39
CA GLY A 144 2.37 18.80 4.97
C GLY A 144 1.28 18.31 4.02
N ILE A 145 0.62 17.19 4.33
CA ILE A 145 -0.53 16.70 3.54
C ILE A 145 -1.68 17.72 3.57
N HIS A 146 -2.00 18.28 4.73
CA HIS A 146 -3.06 19.28 4.89
C HIS A 146 -2.79 20.61 4.18
N GLU A 147 -1.55 20.89 3.76
CA GLU A 147 -1.26 22.05 2.92
C GLU A 147 -1.76 21.86 1.47
N GLU A 148 -1.87 20.62 0.99
CA GLU A 148 -2.27 20.29 -0.38
C GLU A 148 -3.69 19.70 -0.47
N VAL A 149 -4.17 19.06 0.60
CA VAL A 149 -5.45 18.31 0.61
C VAL A 149 -6.27 18.63 1.85
N ASP A 150 -7.46 19.20 1.64
CA ASP A 150 -8.40 19.54 2.72
C ASP A 150 -9.12 18.30 3.28
N ASP A 151 -9.56 17.40 2.39
CA ASP A 151 -10.36 16.22 2.74
C ASP A 151 -9.47 15.00 2.97
N VAL A 152 -9.20 14.69 4.24
CA VAL A 152 -8.27 13.63 4.66
C VAL A 152 -8.95 12.73 5.69
N LEU A 153 -8.78 11.42 5.51
CA LEU A 153 -9.19 10.40 6.48
C LEU A 153 -7.94 9.83 7.16
N THR A 154 -7.86 10.00 8.48
CA THR A 154 -6.70 9.61 9.29
C THR A 154 -6.81 8.19 9.84
N VAL A 155 -5.70 7.46 9.84
CA VAL A 155 -5.57 6.10 10.36
C VAL A 155 -4.52 6.09 11.47
N GLY A 156 -4.92 5.70 12.68
CA GLY A 156 -4.03 5.77 13.84
C GLY A 156 -4.41 4.82 14.97
N ALA A 157 -3.55 4.71 15.98
CA ALA A 157 -3.90 3.99 17.20
C ALA A 157 -4.95 4.78 17.98
N GLY A 158 -6.01 4.13 18.44
CA GLY A 158 -7.02 4.79 19.29
C GLY A 158 -6.44 5.13 20.67
N ALA A 159 -6.88 6.26 21.25
CA ALA A 159 -6.51 6.65 22.61
C ALA A 159 -6.86 5.54 23.62
N GLY A 160 -5.84 4.88 24.19
CA GLY A 160 -6.01 3.86 25.24
C GLY A 160 -5.48 2.46 24.91
N ASN A 161 -5.01 2.19 23.69
CA ASN A 161 -4.24 0.97 23.37
C ASN A 161 -2.74 1.28 23.33
N LEU A 162 -2.19 1.64 24.49
CA LEU A 162 -0.74 1.56 24.70
C LEU A 162 -0.41 0.12 25.06
N ASP A 163 0.48 -0.46 24.28
CA ASP A 163 0.92 -1.84 24.35
C ASP A 163 1.15 -2.36 25.78
N GLY A 164 0.71 -3.60 26.04
CA GLY A 164 0.97 -4.33 27.29
C GLY A 164 2.45 -4.66 27.55
N ASN A 165 3.37 -4.15 26.73
CA ASN A 165 4.81 -4.13 26.97
C ASN A 165 5.28 -2.70 26.72
N GLY A 166 5.29 -1.91 27.79
CA GLY A 166 5.69 -0.51 27.74
C GLY A 166 7.13 -0.35 27.26
N GLU A 167 7.28 -0.09 25.97
CA GLU A 167 8.38 0.66 25.30
C GLU A 167 8.12 0.76 23.78
N GLY A 168 6.85 0.70 23.34
CA GLY A 168 6.44 1.09 21.99
C GLY A 168 6.02 2.55 22.00
N ASP A 169 6.84 3.39 21.35
CA ASP A 169 6.64 4.81 21.05
C ASP A 169 5.43 5.50 21.74
N ALA A 170 5.57 5.73 23.05
CA ALA A 170 4.81 6.76 23.75
C ALA A 170 5.45 8.12 23.43
N THR A 171 5.61 8.44 22.16
CA THR A 171 5.57 9.83 21.78
C THR A 171 4.10 10.19 21.58
N ASP A 172 3.60 10.85 22.61
CA ASP A 172 2.50 11.81 22.57
C ASP A 172 2.84 12.86 21.48
N ASN A 173 2.69 12.47 20.22
CA ASN A 173 3.09 13.20 19.03
C ASN A 173 1.84 13.49 18.20
N GLY A 174 1.16 14.58 18.56
CA GLY A 174 0.56 15.51 17.59
C GLY A 174 -0.52 15.04 16.62
N GLY A 175 -1.01 13.80 16.68
CA GLY A 175 -2.17 13.36 15.90
C GLY A 175 -3.48 14.01 16.40
N PRO A 176 -4.54 14.09 15.56
CA PRO A 176 -5.86 14.48 16.07
C PRO A 176 -6.23 13.61 17.27
N ASP A 177 -6.92 14.19 18.26
CA ASP A 177 -7.28 13.52 19.54
C ASP A 177 -8.02 12.18 19.35
N ASP A 178 -8.47 11.88 18.12
CA ASP A 178 -9.04 10.61 17.70
C ASP A 178 -8.93 10.43 16.17
N PRO A 179 -8.29 9.37 15.64
CA PRO A 179 -8.24 9.13 14.19
C PRO A 179 -9.58 8.60 13.68
N ASP A 180 -9.88 8.86 12.40
CA ASP A 180 -11.12 8.42 11.74
C ASP A 180 -11.22 6.89 11.66
N VAL A 181 -10.07 6.22 11.46
CA VAL A 181 -9.93 4.76 11.53
C VAL A 181 -8.95 4.42 12.63
N ARG A 182 -9.45 3.72 13.65
CA ARG A 182 -8.63 3.26 14.77
C ARG A 182 -8.09 1.88 14.48
N VAL A 183 -6.82 1.68 14.84
CA VAL A 183 -6.17 0.38 14.77
C VAL A 183 -5.62 -0.03 16.12
N ALA A 184 -5.57 -1.33 16.37
CA ALA A 184 -4.95 -1.90 17.56
C ALA A 184 -4.14 -3.14 17.17
N TYR A 185 -2.93 -3.25 17.74
CA TYR A 185 -2.10 -4.45 17.64
C TYR A 185 -2.16 -5.22 18.96
N GLY A 186 -2.77 -6.40 18.94
CA GLY A 186 -2.93 -7.27 20.11
C GLY A 186 -1.69 -8.10 20.47
N GLY A 187 -0.54 -7.81 19.84
CA GLY A 187 0.67 -8.61 19.97
C GLY A 187 0.71 -9.84 19.06
N ARG A 188 1.80 -10.60 19.19
CA ARG A 188 2.02 -11.83 18.40
C ARG A 188 1.41 -13.06 19.05
N GLU A 189 0.76 -13.88 18.24
CA GLU A 189 0.33 -15.23 18.60
C GLU A 189 1.01 -16.22 17.63
N GLY A 190 2.14 -16.78 18.04
CA GLY A 190 2.99 -17.57 17.16
C GLY A 190 3.66 -16.71 16.09
N LEU A 191 3.35 -16.97 14.82
CA LEU A 191 3.87 -16.22 13.66
C LEU A 191 2.83 -15.30 13.03
N GLU A 192 1.76 -15.01 13.76
CA GLU A 192 0.71 -14.10 13.33
C GLU A 192 0.57 -12.94 14.33
N GLY A 193 0.22 -11.77 13.82
CA GLY A 193 -0.09 -10.59 14.63
C GLY A 193 -1.60 -10.43 14.79
N ALA A 194 -2.09 -10.32 16.02
CA ALA A 194 -3.49 -10.00 16.26
C ALA A 194 -3.74 -8.52 15.95
N VAL A 195 -4.74 -8.22 15.13
CA VAL A 195 -5.10 -6.84 14.75
C VAL A 195 -6.59 -6.60 14.91
N THR A 196 -6.93 -5.38 15.29
CA THR A 196 -8.30 -4.86 15.22
C THR A 196 -8.27 -3.55 14.44
N VAL A 197 -9.19 -3.40 13.49
CA VAL A 197 -9.43 -2.18 12.72
C VAL A 197 -10.86 -1.74 12.96
N GLU A 198 -11.06 -0.51 13.38
CA GLU A 198 -12.38 0.11 13.60
C GLU A 198 -12.52 1.29 12.64
N THR A 199 -13.51 1.19 11.76
CA THR A 199 -13.94 2.28 10.87
C THR A 199 -15.32 2.78 11.30
N PRO A 200 -15.81 3.91 10.78
CA PRO A 200 -17.18 4.35 11.06
C PRO A 200 -18.25 3.32 10.67
N ALA A 201 -17.95 2.45 9.69
CA ALA A 201 -18.88 1.45 9.17
C ALA A 201 -18.84 0.13 9.94
N ARG A 202 -17.68 -0.30 10.45
CA ARG A 202 -17.52 -1.62 11.06
C ARG A 202 -16.27 -1.77 11.94
N THR A 203 -16.25 -2.85 12.71
CA THR A 203 -15.05 -3.34 13.40
C THR A 203 -14.63 -4.68 12.79
N VAL A 204 -13.35 -4.81 12.44
CA VAL A 204 -12.74 -6.02 11.89
C VAL A 204 -11.63 -6.49 12.83
N GLY A 205 -11.83 -7.64 13.46
CA GLY A 205 -10.82 -8.28 14.31
C GLY A 205 -10.28 -9.55 13.64
N THR A 206 -8.97 -9.61 13.38
CA THR A 206 -8.37 -10.77 12.70
C THR A 206 -6.89 -10.94 13.02
N ARG A 207 -6.25 -11.88 12.35
CA ARG A 207 -4.81 -12.14 12.43
C ARG A 207 -4.16 -11.83 11.09
N LEU A 208 -3.01 -11.17 11.13
CA LEU A 208 -2.14 -10.95 9.97
C LEU A 208 -0.96 -11.91 10.03
N PRO A 209 -0.57 -12.52 8.90
CA PRO A 209 0.70 -13.24 8.81
C PRO A 209 1.91 -12.29 8.72
N LEU A 210 1.68 -10.98 8.78
CA LEU A 210 2.68 -9.91 8.83
C LEU A 210 2.76 -9.38 10.27
N LEU A 211 3.97 -9.38 10.84
CA LEU A 211 4.19 -9.00 12.24
C LEU A 211 4.55 -7.51 12.39
N GLY A 212 4.23 -6.98 13.58
CA GLY A 212 4.58 -5.62 14.02
C GLY A 212 3.38 -4.67 14.07
N ALA A 213 3.43 -3.71 15.01
CA ALA A 213 2.34 -2.75 15.23
C ALA A 213 2.05 -1.89 14.00
N HIS A 214 3.07 -1.54 13.22
CA HIS A 214 2.94 -0.83 11.95
C HIS A 214 2.05 -1.58 10.93
N GLN A 215 1.96 -2.91 11.01
CA GLN A 215 1.07 -3.69 10.14
C GLN A 215 -0.40 -3.48 10.48
N ALA A 216 -0.73 -3.16 11.73
CA ALA A 216 -2.09 -2.77 12.10
C ALA A 216 -2.47 -1.44 11.41
N ARG A 217 -1.55 -0.47 11.35
CA ARG A 217 -1.75 0.79 10.60
C ARG A 217 -1.94 0.53 9.10
N ASN A 218 -1.08 -0.31 8.49
CA ASN A 218 -1.23 -0.72 7.09
C ASN A 218 -2.58 -1.41 6.82
N ALA A 219 -3.04 -2.26 7.73
CA ALA A 219 -4.35 -2.89 7.64
C ALA A 219 -5.51 -1.89 7.76
N GLY A 220 -5.36 -0.86 8.60
CA GLY A 220 -6.31 0.26 8.68
C GLY A 220 -6.42 1.02 7.36
N VAL A 221 -5.30 1.43 6.79
CA VAL A 221 -5.25 2.10 5.48
C VAL A 221 -5.87 1.23 4.38
N ALA A 222 -5.49 -0.05 4.32
CA ALA A 222 -6.05 -0.98 3.34
C ALA A 222 -7.57 -1.17 3.52
N THR A 223 -8.08 -1.17 4.76
CA THR A 223 -9.51 -1.27 5.04
C THR A 223 -10.26 -0.03 4.56
N ALA A 224 -9.76 1.16 4.92
CA ALA A 224 -10.36 2.42 4.50
C ALA A 224 -10.41 2.54 2.96
N LEU A 225 -9.33 2.16 2.27
CA LEU A 225 -9.29 2.14 0.80
C LEU A 225 -10.33 1.21 0.20
N VAL A 226 -10.48 0.01 0.77
CA VAL A 226 -11.48 -0.96 0.33
C VAL A 226 -12.89 -0.43 0.56
N GLU A 227 -13.18 0.15 1.73
CA GLU A 227 -14.51 0.71 2.01
C GLU A 227 -14.85 1.88 1.08
N GLN A 228 -13.94 2.83 0.91
CA GLN A 228 -14.09 3.97 -0.01
C GLN A 228 -14.37 3.52 -1.44
N LEU A 229 -13.67 2.47 -1.90
CA LEU A 229 -13.88 1.86 -3.21
C LEU A 229 -15.26 1.17 -3.32
N LEU A 230 -15.66 0.43 -2.31
CA LEU A 230 -16.92 -0.34 -2.31
C LEU A 230 -18.17 0.54 -2.17
N ASP A 231 -18.03 1.73 -1.59
CA ASP A 231 -19.12 2.71 -1.50
C ASP A 231 -19.40 3.42 -2.84
N ARG A 232 -18.54 3.23 -3.87
CA ARG A 232 -18.72 3.88 -5.17
C ARG A 232 -19.90 3.30 -5.96
N PRO A 233 -20.77 4.17 -6.50
CA PRO A 233 -21.83 3.74 -7.42
C PRO A 233 -21.24 3.06 -8.66
N GLY A 234 -21.78 1.88 -9.01
CA GLY A 234 -21.39 1.16 -10.22
C GLY A 234 -20.27 0.12 -10.03
N LEU A 235 -19.53 0.17 -8.92
CA LEU A 235 -18.66 -0.93 -8.50
C LEU A 235 -19.49 -1.94 -7.70
N ALA A 236 -20.45 -2.56 -8.37
CA ALA A 236 -21.38 -3.45 -7.73
C ALA A 236 -20.63 -4.75 -7.38
N VAL A 237 -20.39 -4.99 -6.09
CA VAL A 237 -20.05 -6.33 -5.57
C VAL A 237 -21.31 -7.18 -5.71
N VAL A 238 -21.60 -7.59 -6.93
CA VAL A 238 -22.69 -8.51 -7.24
C VAL A 238 -22.07 -9.88 -7.37
N SER A 239 -22.00 -10.57 -6.24
CA SER A 239 -22.43 -11.95 -6.31
C SER A 239 -23.21 -12.29 -5.05
N ASP A 240 -24.27 -13.07 -5.23
CA ASP A 240 -24.97 -13.76 -4.14
C ASP A 240 -24.01 -14.69 -3.35
N ASP A 241 -22.77 -14.88 -3.85
CA ASP A 241 -21.70 -15.70 -3.28
C ASP A 241 -20.68 -14.91 -2.44
N VAL A 242 -20.71 -13.57 -2.40
CA VAL A 242 -19.82 -12.76 -1.54
C VAL A 242 -20.51 -12.52 -0.18
N PRO A 243 -20.11 -13.23 0.89
CA PRO A 243 -20.67 -13.02 2.22
C PRO A 243 -20.09 -11.74 2.81
N ASP A 244 -20.89 -11.06 3.63
CA ASP A 244 -20.53 -10.05 4.64
C ASP A 244 -19.16 -9.35 4.39
N ALA A 245 -19.19 -8.08 3.98
CA ALA A 245 -17.97 -7.29 3.73
C ALA A 245 -16.94 -7.35 4.88
N THR A 246 -17.39 -7.51 6.13
CA THR A 246 -16.49 -7.75 7.27
C THR A 246 -15.72 -9.07 7.11
N ALA A 247 -16.41 -10.16 6.78
CA ALA A 247 -15.78 -11.46 6.54
C ALA A 247 -14.84 -11.45 5.32
N ALA A 248 -15.15 -10.68 4.28
CA ALA A 248 -14.25 -10.51 3.13
C ALA A 248 -12.97 -9.76 3.51
N LEU A 249 -13.06 -8.73 4.36
CA LEU A 249 -11.90 -8.02 4.91
C LEU A 249 -11.06 -8.96 5.80
N GLU A 250 -11.69 -9.71 6.71
CA GLU A 250 -11.00 -10.67 7.57
C GLU A 250 -10.22 -11.72 6.77
N ARG A 251 -10.86 -12.32 5.75
CA ARG A 251 -10.20 -13.29 4.87
C ARG A 251 -9.07 -12.64 4.07
N GLY A 252 -9.29 -11.42 3.57
CA GLY A 252 -8.31 -10.70 2.77
C GLY A 252 -7.04 -10.41 3.56
N MET A 253 -7.21 -9.97 4.81
CA MET A 253 -6.13 -9.73 5.76
C MET A 253 -5.38 -11.02 6.12
N ARG A 254 -6.08 -12.13 6.37
CA ARG A 254 -5.44 -13.43 6.66
C ARG A 254 -4.65 -13.98 5.46
N ASN A 255 -5.12 -13.71 4.26
CA ASN A 255 -4.49 -14.14 3.01
C ASN A 255 -3.45 -13.14 2.48
N ALA A 256 -3.21 -12.03 3.19
CA ALA A 256 -2.19 -11.06 2.81
C ALA A 256 -0.81 -11.73 2.89
N HIS A 257 -0.04 -11.68 1.81
CA HIS A 257 1.29 -12.29 1.78
C HIS A 257 2.25 -11.35 1.08
N TRP A 258 3.33 -11.00 1.79
CA TRP A 258 4.36 -10.08 1.33
C TRP A 258 5.73 -10.74 1.51
N PRO A 259 6.29 -11.37 0.46
CA PRO A 259 7.59 -12.00 0.54
C PRO A 259 8.67 -11.00 1.00
N GLY A 260 9.63 -11.47 1.79
CA GLY A 260 10.73 -10.65 2.31
C GLY A 260 10.35 -9.60 3.36
N ARG A 261 9.14 -9.64 3.94
CA ARG A 261 8.74 -8.78 5.06
C ARG A 261 8.48 -9.65 6.30
N PHE A 262 9.48 -9.74 7.16
CA PHE A 262 9.58 -10.68 8.28
C PHE A 262 9.12 -12.10 7.92
N GLU A 263 9.57 -12.60 6.77
CA GLU A 263 9.12 -13.87 6.22
C GLU A 263 9.86 -15.04 6.87
N VAL A 264 9.11 -15.90 7.57
CA VAL A 264 9.68 -17.07 8.24
C VAL A 264 9.88 -18.22 7.24
N MET A 265 11.15 -18.49 6.92
CA MET A 265 11.58 -19.54 5.99
C MET A 265 11.86 -20.89 6.67
N GLY A 266 12.14 -20.87 7.97
CA GLY A 266 12.43 -22.05 8.78
C GLY A 266 12.07 -21.81 10.24
N ARG A 267 11.67 -22.87 10.95
CA ARG A 267 11.31 -22.78 12.39
C ARG A 267 12.29 -23.51 13.31
N ASP A 268 13.06 -24.45 12.77
CA ASP A 268 14.11 -25.17 13.50
C ASP A 268 15.27 -25.53 12.53
N PRO A 269 16.34 -24.72 12.46
CA PRO A 269 16.49 -23.44 13.16
C PRO A 269 15.49 -22.39 12.65
N LEU A 270 15.19 -21.38 13.47
CA LEU A 270 14.43 -20.21 13.02
C LEU A 270 15.25 -19.46 11.96
N VAL A 271 14.66 -19.28 10.77
CA VAL A 271 15.23 -18.52 9.66
C VAL A 271 14.19 -17.51 9.21
N VAL A 272 14.54 -16.23 9.23
CA VAL A 272 13.67 -15.11 8.84
C VAL A 272 14.36 -14.30 7.75
N LEU A 273 13.61 -13.94 6.71
CA LEU A 273 14.03 -12.99 5.68
C LEU A 273 13.31 -11.66 5.88
N ASP A 274 14.06 -10.57 5.91
CA ASP A 274 13.51 -9.23 6.00
C ASP A 274 14.27 -8.25 5.10
N GLY A 275 13.53 -7.38 4.41
CA GLY A 275 14.03 -6.40 3.46
C GLY A 275 14.40 -5.04 4.07
N ALA A 276 14.40 -4.89 5.39
CA ALA A 276 14.85 -3.68 6.07
C ALA A 276 16.28 -3.30 5.63
N HIS A 277 16.43 -2.11 5.06
CA HIS A 277 17.70 -1.61 4.50
C HIS A 277 17.96 -0.13 4.79
N ASN A 278 17.04 0.56 5.47
CA ASN A 278 17.18 1.94 5.94
C ASN A 278 17.03 1.99 7.47
N PRO A 279 17.42 3.11 8.14
CA PRO A 279 17.39 3.19 9.60
C PRO A 279 16.02 2.88 10.21
N GLY A 280 14.94 3.51 9.72
CA GLY A 280 13.59 3.30 10.27
C GLY A 280 13.06 1.88 10.08
N GLY A 281 13.37 1.24 8.94
CA GLY A 281 13.05 -0.17 8.70
C GLY A 281 13.82 -1.11 9.61
N CYS A 282 15.10 -0.83 9.87
CA CYS A 282 15.91 -1.62 10.80
C CYS A 282 15.44 -1.46 12.26
N GLU A 283 15.05 -0.25 12.68
CA GLU A 283 14.45 0.00 13.99
C GLU A 283 13.15 -0.79 14.16
N THR A 284 12.26 -0.71 13.16
CA THR A 284 11.02 -1.49 13.12
C THR A 284 11.29 -3.01 13.20
N LEU A 285 12.33 -3.50 12.52
CA LEU A 285 12.70 -4.92 12.57
C LEU A 285 13.14 -5.34 13.98
N VAL A 286 13.88 -4.49 14.69
CA VAL A 286 14.32 -4.76 16.07
C VAL A 286 13.14 -4.89 17.02
N GLU A 287 12.09 -4.08 16.85
CA GLU A 287 10.86 -4.17 17.67
C GLU A 287 10.10 -5.49 17.47
N VAL A 288 10.24 -6.12 16.30
CA VAL A 288 9.51 -7.35 15.94
C VAL A 288 10.20 -8.62 16.45
N LEU A 289 11.53 -8.62 16.57
CA LEU A 289 12.36 -9.75 17.00
C LEU A 289 12.08 -10.14 18.47
#